data_AF-A0A2N0LT71-F1
#
_entry.id   AF-A0A2N0LT71-F1
#
_cell.length_a   1.000
_cell.length_b   1.000
_cell.length_c   1.000
_cell.angle_alpha   90.00
_cell.angle_beta   90.00
_cell.angle_gamma   90.00
#
_symmetry.space_group_name_H-M   'P 1'
#
loop_
_entity.id
_entity.type
_entity.pdbx_description
1 polymer ?
#
loop_
_entity_poly.entity_id
_entity_poly.type
_entity_poly.pdbx_seq_one_letter_code
_entity_poly.pdbx_strand_id
1 'polypeptide(L)'
;MVKRLIDSEFDPNETKTEGIDIKDWRIDCGGTEMRLNVWDFGGQEIMHATHQFFLTKRSVYVLVLDARQGDQESRIEYWLKIIQSFGGDSPIIVMSNKSDEHELDLDWTGLQRKYPAIKGFVRRVSCETGEGIPELREIIQREVDGLEHIHDELRTTWFNVKSQLEDMDDNYISYDKYQEMCQKQGIDDEVSRRTLVGFLHDLGLVLHFSDHPILGDLNILNPEWVTKGVYQIINSSILAQNKGLLSAGDLPGILEGDYPKRRRPFITEMMRKFELCFDFTDQPNERFLVPDLLPKEEPDTGDWEDSLAFQYHYDVLPGSIISRFIVRMSSFISKSTYWRNGVVLAYEEGRNKALVRADIEDRKLFIHVSGSPATRRTFLGIIRADLKRIHDSVSGLAVEQKVPLPKDPKIVVDYDHLLNLEELGDESFLPEGMRVKVAVKPLLDGVVSPEERQDVKREGRDERRSGTQFHAKKMYFGDQYSAEQVAAMDPNSRAENISFTQSWDEIRDDVDLQDLAGQLAELQGQLKSKASEPDHYDAIGNVARAENAARQNDGPSALRHLASASNWALGQGIKVGADLAVAYGKAKLGTGP
;
A
#
# COMPACT_ATOMS: atom_id res chain seq x y z
N MET A 1 -5.86 28.64 -1.22
CA MET A 1 -5.86 28.29 0.21
C MET A 1 -4.46 28.45 0.80
N VAL A 2 -3.44 27.75 0.28
CA VAL A 2 -2.07 27.80 0.82
C VAL A 2 -1.49 29.21 0.89
N LYS A 3 -1.61 30.04 -0.18
CA LYS A 3 -1.20 31.47 -0.14
C LYS A 3 -1.85 32.25 1.01
N ARG A 4 -3.13 31.98 1.29
CA ARG A 4 -3.82 32.64 2.41
C ARG A 4 -3.34 32.11 3.75
N LEU A 5 -3.12 30.80 3.86
CA LEU A 5 -2.66 30.16 5.09
C LEU A 5 -1.25 30.60 5.48
N ILE A 6 -0.34 30.77 4.52
CA ILE A 6 1.07 31.10 4.78
C ILE A 6 1.28 32.61 4.68
N ASP A 7 1.00 33.20 3.52
CA ASP A 7 1.36 34.58 3.19
C ASP A 7 0.29 35.60 3.61
N SER A 8 -0.89 35.12 4.05
CA SER A 8 -2.06 35.95 4.32
C SER A 8 -2.57 36.72 3.09
N GLU A 9 -2.23 36.25 1.89
CA GLU A 9 -2.61 36.82 0.60
C GLU A 9 -3.72 36.03 -0.09
N PHE A 10 -4.45 36.70 -1.00
CA PHE A 10 -5.44 36.07 -1.87
C PHE A 10 -5.41 36.73 -3.24
N ASP A 11 -5.32 35.90 -4.27
CA ASP A 11 -5.48 36.32 -5.67
C ASP A 11 -6.69 35.57 -6.27
N PRO A 12 -7.75 36.29 -6.68
CA PRO A 12 -8.89 35.66 -7.35
C PRO A 12 -8.54 35.11 -8.74
N ASN A 13 -7.42 35.53 -9.32
CA ASN A 13 -6.93 35.06 -10.62
C ASN A 13 -5.83 34.00 -10.49
N GLU A 14 -5.61 33.46 -9.28
CA GLU A 14 -4.65 32.39 -9.05
C GLU A 14 -4.94 31.19 -9.98
N THR A 15 -3.96 30.82 -10.78
CA THR A 15 -4.06 29.62 -11.60
C THR A 15 -4.00 28.37 -10.72
N LYS A 16 -4.72 27.32 -11.11
CA LYS A 16 -4.69 26.05 -10.39
C LYS A 16 -3.26 25.49 -10.36
N THR A 17 -2.84 24.97 -9.21
CA THR A 17 -1.57 24.25 -9.04
C THR A 17 -1.51 23.06 -10.00
N GLU A 18 -0.42 22.94 -10.76
CA GLU A 18 -0.15 21.80 -11.64
C GLU A 18 0.67 20.76 -10.87
N GLY A 19 0.04 19.65 -10.50
CA GLY A 19 0.69 18.59 -9.70
C GLY A 19 0.72 18.95 -8.22
N ILE A 20 1.91 19.30 -7.72
CA ILE A 20 2.16 19.66 -6.32
C ILE A 20 2.99 20.93 -6.28
N ASP A 21 2.66 21.81 -5.34
CA ASP A 21 3.52 22.92 -4.90
C ASP A 21 3.89 22.69 -3.42
N ILE A 22 5.18 22.74 -3.10
CA ILE A 22 5.68 22.54 -1.73
C ILE A 22 6.17 23.88 -1.20
N LYS A 23 5.57 24.35 -0.11
CA LYS A 23 5.96 25.62 0.53
C LYS A 23 6.45 25.42 1.95
N ASP A 24 7.54 26.11 2.28
CA ASP A 24 8.02 26.22 3.64
C ASP A 24 7.12 27.14 4.46
N TRP A 25 6.62 26.64 5.59
CA TRP A 25 5.87 27.43 6.55
C TRP A 25 6.49 27.32 7.93
N ARG A 26 6.88 28.45 8.52
CA ARG A 26 7.42 28.50 9.87
C ARG A 26 6.33 28.85 10.87
N ILE A 27 6.23 28.06 11.93
CA ILE A 27 5.28 28.25 13.03
C ILE A 27 6.00 28.19 14.37
N ASP A 28 5.45 28.87 15.38
CA ASP A 28 5.90 28.75 16.76
C ASP A 28 5.05 27.69 17.47
N CYS A 29 5.75 26.73 18.07
CA CYS A 29 5.21 25.53 18.68
C CYS A 29 5.77 25.46 20.10
N GLY A 30 5.02 26.02 21.07
CA GLY A 30 5.46 26.09 22.47
C GLY A 30 6.77 26.85 22.68
N GLY A 31 7.07 27.89 21.88
CA GLY A 31 8.31 28.67 21.95
C GLY A 31 9.47 28.09 21.13
N THR A 32 9.24 27.01 20.37
CA THR A 32 10.19 26.45 19.42
C THR A 32 9.73 26.78 17.99
N GLU A 33 10.60 27.42 17.21
CA GLU A 33 10.34 27.64 15.78
C GLU A 33 10.43 26.31 15.05
N MET A 34 9.35 25.95 14.35
CA MET A 34 9.21 24.74 13.58
C MET A 34 9.01 25.06 12.10
N ARG A 35 9.70 24.32 11.23
CA ARG A 35 9.48 24.38 9.78
C ARG A 35 8.58 23.24 9.33
N LEU A 36 7.45 23.59 8.73
CA LEU A 36 6.54 22.67 8.05
C LEU A 36 6.78 22.73 6.54
N ASN A 37 6.67 21.57 5.89
CA ASN A 37 6.55 21.46 4.44
C ASN A 37 5.06 21.35 4.11
N VAL A 38 4.49 22.38 3.48
CA VAL A 38 3.07 22.41 3.10
C VAL A 38 2.93 21.93 1.66
N TRP A 39 2.30 20.78 1.47
CA TRP A 39 2.06 20.17 0.17
C TRP A 39 0.69 20.58 -0.36
N ASP A 40 0.66 21.39 -1.41
CA ASP A 40 -0.57 21.76 -2.12
C ASP A 40 -0.83 20.79 -3.27
N PHE A 41 -1.66 19.79 -2.99
CA PHE A 41 -2.17 18.89 -4.02
C PHE A 41 -3.23 19.63 -4.83
N GLY A 42 -2.87 20.08 -6.04
CA GLY A 42 -3.78 20.86 -6.87
C GLY A 42 -5.13 20.17 -7.05
N GLY A 43 -6.23 20.90 -6.83
CA GLY A 43 -7.61 20.39 -6.87
C GLY A 43 -8.14 19.98 -8.27
N GLN A 44 -7.26 19.61 -9.19
CA GLN A 44 -7.65 18.79 -10.33
C GLN A 44 -7.99 17.41 -9.78
N GLU A 45 -8.84 16.62 -10.47
CA GLU A 45 -9.01 15.20 -10.14
C GLU A 45 -7.66 14.52 -10.37
N ILE A 46 -6.77 14.63 -9.39
CA ILE A 46 -5.52 13.89 -9.31
C ILE A 46 -5.96 12.44 -9.49
N MET A 47 -5.49 11.82 -10.58
CA MET A 47 -5.78 10.43 -10.87
C MET A 47 -5.51 9.65 -9.60
N HIS A 48 -6.55 9.00 -9.09
CA HIS A 48 -6.64 8.68 -7.67
C HIS A 48 -5.48 7.83 -7.14
N ALA A 49 -4.83 7.10 -8.04
CA ALA A 49 -3.67 6.28 -7.76
C ALA A 49 -2.34 7.06 -7.62
N THR A 50 -2.22 8.31 -8.07
CA THR A 50 -0.99 9.11 -7.85
C THR A 50 -0.88 9.66 -6.42
N HIS A 51 -1.95 9.70 -5.63
CA HIS A 51 -1.85 10.06 -4.21
C HIS A 51 -0.93 9.12 -3.42
N GLN A 52 -0.74 7.89 -3.91
CA GLN A 52 0.17 6.90 -3.34
C GLN A 52 1.63 7.37 -3.31
N PHE A 53 2.02 8.31 -4.17
CA PHE A 53 3.39 8.83 -4.19
C PHE A 53 3.69 9.81 -3.06
N PHE A 54 2.66 10.46 -2.50
CA PHE A 54 2.85 11.72 -1.78
C PHE A 54 2.13 11.78 -0.43
N LEU A 55 1.11 10.94 -0.24
CA LEU A 55 0.51 10.78 1.07
C LEU A 55 1.44 9.90 1.91
N THR A 56 2.09 10.49 2.90
CA THR A 56 2.99 9.80 3.82
C THR A 56 2.43 9.76 5.23
N LYS A 57 3.04 8.94 6.08
CA LYS A 57 2.76 8.93 7.52
C LYS A 57 3.39 10.17 8.16
N ARG A 58 3.10 10.39 9.45
CA ARG A 58 3.74 11.46 10.26
C ARG A 58 3.41 12.87 9.75
N SER A 59 2.24 13.04 9.16
CA SER A 59 1.76 14.29 8.57
C SER A 59 0.54 14.82 9.31
N VAL A 60 0.17 16.07 9.06
CA VAL A 60 -1.16 16.60 9.39
C VAL A 60 -1.90 16.82 8.07
N TYR A 61 -3.07 16.19 7.91
CA TYR A 61 -3.87 16.31 6.71
C TYR A 61 -4.92 17.39 6.85
N VAL A 62 -4.99 18.31 5.88
CA VAL A 62 -6.07 19.32 5.81
C VAL A 62 -6.95 18.98 4.60
N LEU A 63 -8.15 18.45 4.86
CA LEU A 63 -9.15 18.20 3.84
C LEU A 63 -9.96 19.48 3.59
N VAL A 64 -9.81 20.06 2.40
CA VAL A 64 -10.48 21.30 2.01
C VAL A 64 -11.72 21.00 1.19
N LEU A 65 -12.88 21.33 1.75
CA LEU A 65 -14.18 21.20 1.07
C LEU A 65 -14.56 22.53 0.43
N ASP A 66 -15.19 22.47 -0.74
CA ASP A 66 -15.85 23.63 -1.35
C ASP A 66 -17.27 23.72 -0.80
N ALA A 67 -17.59 24.78 -0.05
CA ALA A 67 -18.90 24.94 0.57
C ALA A 67 -20.07 25.02 -0.42
N ARG A 68 -19.78 25.24 -1.71
CA ARG A 68 -20.78 25.31 -2.78
C ARG A 68 -21.20 23.93 -3.28
N GLN A 69 -20.42 22.89 -2.93
CA GLN A 69 -20.70 21.50 -3.28
C GLN A 69 -21.49 20.84 -2.15
N GLY A 70 -22.48 20.03 -2.50
CA GLY A 70 -23.18 19.19 -1.52
C GLY A 70 -22.32 18.01 -1.03
N ASP A 71 -22.80 17.29 -0.02
CA ASP A 71 -22.12 16.13 0.58
C ASP A 71 -21.67 15.10 -0.48
N GLN A 72 -22.55 14.72 -1.41
CA GLN A 72 -22.21 13.75 -2.46
C GLN A 72 -21.14 14.26 -3.44
N GLU A 73 -21.22 15.54 -3.84
CA GLU A 73 -20.28 16.15 -4.78
C GLU A 73 -18.89 16.33 -4.17
N SER A 74 -18.84 16.60 -2.86
CA SER A 74 -17.60 16.79 -2.11
C SER A 74 -16.78 15.51 -1.95
N ARG A 75 -17.42 14.33 -2.10
CA ARG A 75 -16.79 13.00 -1.95
C ARG A 75 -15.96 12.90 -0.65
N ILE A 76 -16.43 13.47 0.45
CA ILE A 76 -15.69 13.55 1.73
C ILE A 76 -15.23 12.16 2.20
N GLU A 77 -16.14 11.19 2.24
CA GLU A 77 -15.83 9.84 2.73
C GLU A 77 -14.75 9.16 1.87
N TYR A 78 -14.78 9.43 0.57
CA TYR A 78 -13.78 8.94 -0.37
C TYR A 78 -12.39 9.48 -0.01
N TRP A 79 -12.26 10.80 0.16
CA TRP A 79 -10.99 11.41 0.53
C TRP A 79 -10.48 10.97 1.90
N LEU A 80 -11.37 10.84 2.88
CA LEU A 80 -11.01 10.36 4.21
C LEU A 80 -10.46 8.93 4.18
N LYS A 81 -11.05 8.03 3.38
CA LYS A 81 -10.53 6.66 3.21
C LYS A 81 -9.17 6.64 2.52
N ILE A 82 -8.96 7.49 1.52
CA ILE A 82 -7.64 7.64 0.88
C ILE A 82 -6.61 8.13 1.88
N ILE A 83 -6.91 9.18 2.66
CA ILE A 83 -6.01 9.69 3.70
C ILE A 83 -5.72 8.61 4.75
N GLN A 84 -6.72 7.88 5.24
CA GLN A 84 -6.50 6.78 6.20
C GLN A 84 -5.63 5.65 5.62
N SER A 85 -5.76 5.37 4.32
CA SER A 85 -5.01 4.31 3.65
C SER A 85 -3.51 4.59 3.61
N PHE A 86 -3.12 5.84 3.33
CA PHE A 86 -1.72 6.21 3.10
C PHE A 86 -1.10 7.00 4.27
N GLY A 87 -1.91 7.82 4.94
CA GLY A 87 -1.51 8.63 6.09
C GLY A 87 -1.46 7.87 7.41
N GLY A 88 -2.04 6.67 7.49
CA GLY A 88 -2.11 5.89 8.72
C GLY A 88 -2.87 6.63 9.83
N ASP A 89 -2.25 6.77 11.01
CA ASP A 89 -2.84 7.43 12.18
C ASP A 89 -2.68 8.97 12.18
N SER A 90 -2.24 9.54 11.06
CA SER A 90 -2.03 10.98 10.92
C SER A 90 -3.32 11.79 11.20
N PRO A 91 -3.26 12.86 12.01
CA PRO A 91 -4.43 13.69 12.32
C PRO A 91 -4.99 14.37 11.07
N ILE A 92 -6.32 14.43 11.01
CA ILE A 92 -7.07 15.05 9.92
C ILE A 92 -7.80 16.28 10.45
N ILE A 93 -7.69 17.39 9.72
CA ILE A 93 -8.45 18.61 9.92
C ILE A 93 -9.35 18.75 8.70
N VAL A 94 -10.66 18.88 8.92
CA VAL A 94 -11.61 19.10 7.82
C VAL A 94 -12.07 20.55 7.86
N MET A 95 -11.94 21.25 6.74
CA MET A 95 -12.37 22.64 6.62
C MET A 95 -13.34 22.83 5.46
N SER A 96 -14.26 23.77 5.61
CA SER A 96 -15.18 24.19 4.55
C SER A 96 -14.82 25.59 4.08
N ASN A 97 -14.25 25.67 2.88
CA ASN A 97 -13.84 26.92 2.24
C ASN A 97 -14.98 27.54 1.43
N LYS A 98 -14.87 28.83 1.10
CA LYS A 98 -15.89 29.63 0.39
C LYS A 98 -17.19 29.79 1.20
N SER A 99 -17.05 29.89 2.51
CA SER A 99 -18.17 30.14 3.43
C SER A 99 -18.84 31.50 3.23
N ASP A 100 -18.16 32.42 2.53
CA ASP A 100 -18.68 33.70 2.07
C ASP A 100 -19.70 33.56 0.92
N GLU A 101 -19.63 32.47 0.14
CA GLU A 101 -20.57 32.17 -0.95
C GLU A 101 -21.74 31.28 -0.46
N HIS A 102 -21.44 30.23 0.31
CA HIS A 102 -22.45 29.29 0.83
C HIS A 102 -22.02 28.66 2.16
N GLU A 103 -22.96 28.21 2.99
CA GLU A 103 -22.65 27.46 4.20
C GLU A 103 -22.86 25.96 3.96
N LEU A 104 -21.83 25.17 4.28
CA LEU A 104 -21.87 23.73 4.11
C LEU A 104 -22.52 23.07 5.33
N ASP A 105 -23.72 22.53 5.14
CA ASP A 105 -24.43 21.78 6.17
C ASP A 105 -24.08 20.29 6.08
N LEU A 106 -23.30 19.80 7.04
CA LEU A 106 -22.86 18.40 7.15
C LEU A 106 -23.13 17.87 8.56
N ASP A 107 -23.32 16.56 8.67
CA ASP A 107 -23.28 15.87 9.96
C ASP A 107 -21.83 15.74 10.46
N TRP A 108 -21.26 16.87 10.87
CA TRP A 108 -19.89 16.97 11.41
C TRP A 108 -19.65 15.99 12.57
N THR A 109 -20.67 15.78 13.42
CA THR A 109 -20.58 14.89 14.57
C THR A 109 -20.61 13.42 14.16
N GLY A 110 -21.46 13.05 13.20
CA GLY A 110 -21.47 11.72 12.58
C GLY A 110 -20.14 11.42 11.89
N LEU A 111 -19.60 12.40 11.17
CA LEU A 111 -18.32 12.28 10.48
C LEU A 111 -17.17 12.02 11.46
N GLN A 112 -17.08 12.79 12.55
CA GLN A 112 -16.05 12.57 13.58
C GLN A 112 -16.17 11.21 14.27
N ARG A 113 -17.41 10.75 14.51
CA ARG A 113 -17.65 9.43 15.11
C ARG A 113 -17.19 8.30 14.19
N LYS A 114 -17.43 8.44 12.88
CA LYS A 114 -17.02 7.46 11.87
C LYS A 114 -15.52 7.52 11.58
N TYR A 115 -14.90 8.69 11.70
CA TYR A 115 -13.48 8.93 11.42
C TYR A 115 -12.78 9.59 12.62
N PRO A 116 -12.35 8.82 13.64
CA PRO A 116 -11.70 9.34 14.86
C PRO A 116 -10.33 10.01 14.64
N ALA A 117 -9.74 9.81 13.46
CA ALA A 117 -8.54 10.52 13.01
C ALA A 117 -8.83 12.02 12.78
N ILE A 118 -10.09 12.43 12.63
CA ILE A 118 -10.46 13.85 12.54
C ILE A 118 -10.30 14.50 13.92
N LYS A 119 -9.33 15.41 14.03
CA LYS A 119 -8.98 16.12 15.28
C LYS A 119 -9.51 17.55 15.32
N GLY A 120 -9.93 18.09 14.19
CA GLY A 120 -10.50 19.44 14.13
C GLY A 120 -11.42 19.67 12.94
N PHE A 121 -12.35 20.61 13.13
CA PHE A 121 -13.20 21.13 12.07
C PHE A 121 -13.08 22.65 12.02
N VAL A 122 -12.96 23.21 10.82
CA VAL A 122 -13.11 24.65 10.58
C VAL A 122 -14.25 24.86 9.61
N ARG A 123 -15.45 25.05 10.16
CA ARG A 123 -16.71 24.94 9.41
C ARG A 123 -16.98 26.14 8.49
N ARG A 124 -16.37 27.29 8.76
CA ARG A 124 -16.55 28.51 7.99
C ARG A 124 -15.18 29.11 7.69
N VAL A 125 -14.67 28.82 6.50
CA VAL A 125 -13.44 29.43 5.98
C VAL A 125 -13.74 30.19 4.70
N SER A 126 -13.21 31.41 4.63
CA SER A 126 -13.21 32.20 3.41
C SER A 126 -11.78 32.60 3.12
N CYS A 127 -11.19 32.02 2.07
CA CYS A 127 -9.86 32.46 1.62
C CYS A 127 -9.87 33.90 1.09
N GLU A 128 -11.02 34.43 0.64
CA GLU A 128 -11.16 35.80 0.16
C GLU A 128 -11.15 36.81 1.31
N THR A 129 -11.92 36.56 2.37
CA THR A 129 -12.04 37.49 3.50
C THR A 129 -11.02 37.22 4.61
N GLY A 130 -10.47 36.00 4.68
CA GLY A 130 -9.60 35.53 5.76
C GLY A 130 -10.34 34.92 6.95
N GLU A 131 -11.68 34.86 6.92
CA GLU A 131 -12.49 34.18 7.95
C GLU A 131 -12.03 32.72 8.15
N GLY A 132 -11.95 32.26 9.41
CA GLY A 132 -11.58 30.90 9.77
C GLY A 132 -10.09 30.54 9.62
N ILE A 133 -9.28 31.36 8.95
CA ILE A 133 -7.83 31.10 8.79
C ILE A 133 -7.07 31.12 10.12
N PRO A 134 -7.32 32.03 11.08
CA PRO A 134 -6.68 31.98 12.39
C PRO A 134 -7.02 30.70 13.17
N GLU A 135 -8.30 30.29 13.17
CA GLU A 135 -8.75 29.04 13.79
C GLU A 135 -8.07 27.82 13.16
N LEU A 136 -7.96 27.79 11.83
CA LEU A 136 -7.23 26.73 11.12
C LEU A 136 -5.76 26.67 11.54
N ARG A 137 -5.08 27.82 11.64
CA ARG A 137 -3.67 27.88 12.08
C ARG A 137 -3.50 27.34 13.50
N GLU A 138 -4.39 27.71 14.42
CA GLU A 138 -4.36 27.22 15.81
C GLU A 138 -4.53 25.70 15.90
N ILE A 139 -5.47 25.13 15.12
CA ILE A 139 -5.67 23.68 15.08
C ILE A 139 -4.45 22.99 14.48
N ILE A 140 -3.89 23.50 13.37
CA ILE A 140 -2.69 22.92 12.77
C ILE A 140 -1.53 22.94 13.77
N GLN A 141 -1.27 24.07 14.43
CA GLN A 141 -0.22 24.19 15.44
C GLN A 141 -0.41 23.18 16.57
N ARG A 142 -1.62 23.06 17.12
CA ARG A 142 -1.94 22.08 18.17
C ARG A 142 -1.70 20.64 17.73
N GLU A 143 -2.14 20.27 16.52
CA GLU A 143 -1.98 18.90 16.03
C GLU A 143 -0.52 18.59 15.68
N VAL A 144 0.22 19.56 15.14
CA VAL A 144 1.68 19.44 14.94
C VAL A 144 2.36 19.23 16.29
N ASP A 145 2.08 20.06 17.31
CA ASP A 145 2.65 19.92 18.66
C ASP A 145 2.34 18.57 19.31
N GLY A 146 1.21 17.95 18.94
CA GLY A 146 0.79 16.64 19.44
C GLY A 146 1.48 15.45 18.75
N LEU A 147 2.24 15.67 17.67
CA LEU A 147 2.93 14.60 16.95
C LEU A 147 4.17 14.15 17.73
N GLU A 148 4.11 12.93 18.30
CA GLU A 148 5.17 12.39 19.16
C GLU A 148 6.57 12.44 18.53
N HIS A 149 6.67 12.14 17.23
CA HIS A 149 7.95 12.06 16.50
C HIS A 149 8.63 13.41 16.28
N ILE A 150 7.94 14.54 16.50
CA ILE A 150 8.54 15.87 16.36
C ILE A 150 9.57 16.14 17.45
N HIS A 151 9.43 15.47 18.60
CA HIS A 151 10.36 15.57 19.72
C HIS A 151 11.46 14.50 19.68
N ASP A 152 11.50 13.66 18.65
CA ASP A 152 12.55 12.65 18.51
C ASP A 152 13.92 13.32 18.35
N GLU A 153 14.86 12.99 19.25
CA GLU A 153 16.22 13.48 19.17
C GLU A 153 16.96 12.80 17.99
N LEU A 154 17.12 13.55 16.90
CA LEU A 154 17.92 13.11 15.76
C LEU A 154 19.41 13.39 16.00
N ARG A 155 20.25 12.45 15.56
CA ARG A 155 21.71 12.65 15.56
C ARG A 155 22.06 13.85 14.67
N THR A 156 22.97 14.70 15.14
CA THR A 156 23.46 15.85 14.36
C THR A 156 23.99 15.43 12.98
N THR A 157 24.59 14.25 12.88
CA THR A 157 25.09 13.69 11.61
C THR A 157 23.96 13.44 10.60
N TRP A 158 22.80 12.97 11.07
CA TRP A 158 21.62 12.75 10.23
C TRP A 158 21.01 14.08 9.77
N PHE A 159 20.93 15.04 10.68
CA PHE A 159 20.49 16.39 10.37
C PHE A 159 21.37 17.05 9.30
N ASN A 160 22.70 16.88 9.38
CA ASN A 160 23.62 17.42 8.38
C ASN A 160 23.40 16.82 6.98
N VAL A 161 23.14 15.52 6.88
CA VAL A 161 22.82 14.87 5.59
C VAL A 161 21.47 15.35 5.07
N LYS A 162 20.46 15.45 5.95
CA LYS A 162 19.15 16.03 5.62
C LYS A 162 19.29 17.42 5.01
N SER A 163 19.97 18.35 5.71
CA SER A 163 20.16 19.72 5.23
C SER A 163 20.90 19.75 3.89
N GLN A 164 21.94 18.91 3.72
CA GLN A 164 22.62 18.83 2.43
C GLN A 164 21.71 18.37 1.30
N LEU A 165 20.82 17.40 1.53
CA LEU A 165 19.87 16.95 0.51
C LEU A 165 18.79 17.98 0.21
N GLU A 166 18.38 18.77 1.20
CA GLU A 166 17.41 19.86 1.03
C GLU A 166 17.97 21.03 0.23
N ASP A 167 19.25 21.38 0.45
CA ASP A 167 19.91 22.50 -0.22
C ASP A 167 20.40 22.16 -1.65
N MET A 168 20.09 20.96 -2.15
CA MET A 168 20.53 20.51 -3.47
C MET A 168 19.56 20.91 -4.58
N ASP A 169 20.11 21.51 -5.63
CA ASP A 169 19.38 21.80 -6.87
C ASP A 169 19.18 20.54 -7.76
N ASP A 170 19.89 19.44 -7.46
CA ASP A 170 19.83 18.20 -8.22
C ASP A 170 18.49 17.47 -7.98
N ASN A 171 17.67 17.29 -9.02
CA ASN A 171 16.42 16.53 -8.94
C ASN A 171 16.59 15.02 -8.66
N TYR A 172 17.82 14.51 -8.78
CA TYR A 172 18.15 13.13 -8.50
C TYR A 172 19.64 12.96 -8.20
N ILE A 173 19.97 12.01 -7.33
CA ILE A 173 21.35 11.57 -7.10
C ILE A 173 21.43 10.05 -7.09
N SER A 174 22.58 9.47 -7.43
CA SER A 174 22.78 8.03 -7.25
C SER A 174 22.81 7.67 -5.77
N TYR A 175 22.49 6.41 -5.47
CA TYR A 175 22.62 5.90 -4.11
C TYR A 175 24.07 5.95 -3.61
N ASP A 176 25.05 5.71 -4.49
CA ASP A 176 26.48 5.87 -4.16
C ASP A 176 26.82 7.30 -3.70
N LYS A 177 26.32 8.34 -4.39
CA LYS A 177 26.53 9.74 -3.99
C LYS A 177 25.94 10.00 -2.61
N TYR A 178 24.77 9.44 -2.31
CA TYR A 178 24.19 9.50 -0.97
C TYR A 178 25.03 8.78 0.08
N GLN A 179 25.56 7.60 -0.23
CA GLN A 179 26.45 6.87 0.67
C GLN A 179 27.72 7.66 0.97
N GLU A 180 28.32 8.31 -0.03
CA GLU A 180 29.46 9.21 0.16
C GLU A 180 29.12 10.41 1.05
N MET A 181 27.93 11.00 0.91
CA MET A 181 27.45 12.08 1.78
C MET A 181 27.32 11.61 3.23
N CYS A 182 26.76 10.42 3.43
CA CYS A 182 26.64 9.80 4.75
C CYS A 182 28.01 9.53 5.39
N GLN A 183 28.95 8.95 4.65
CA GLN A 183 30.32 8.67 5.12
C GLN A 183 31.06 9.94 5.51
N LYS A 184 30.91 11.04 4.75
CA LYS A 184 31.50 12.34 5.11
C LYS A 184 30.99 12.90 6.44
N GLN A 185 29.79 12.49 6.87
CA GLN A 185 29.22 12.85 8.17
C GLN A 185 29.47 11.78 9.25
N GLY A 186 30.27 10.74 8.96
CA GLY A 186 30.59 9.66 9.91
C GLY A 186 29.46 8.63 10.08
N ILE A 187 28.60 8.47 9.08
CA ILE A 187 27.55 7.43 9.05
C ILE A 187 28.04 6.27 8.16
N ASP A 188 28.85 5.40 8.75
CA ASP A 188 29.56 4.35 8.01
C ASP A 188 28.79 3.03 7.92
N ASP A 189 27.87 2.74 8.84
CA ASP A 189 27.13 1.48 8.82
C ASP A 189 25.95 1.53 7.82
N GLU A 190 25.70 0.42 7.14
CA GLU A 190 24.65 0.33 6.12
C GLU A 190 23.24 0.45 6.72
N VAL A 191 23.03 -0.07 7.93
CA VAL A 191 21.73 -0.05 8.61
C VAL A 191 21.31 1.38 8.90
N SER A 192 22.19 2.22 9.44
CA SER A 192 21.91 3.64 9.69
C SER A 192 21.68 4.41 8.39
N ARG A 193 22.44 4.13 7.32
CA ARG A 193 22.25 4.76 6.01
C ARG A 193 20.89 4.43 5.41
N ARG A 194 20.47 3.16 5.48
CA ARG A 194 19.14 2.70 5.03
C ARG A 194 18.01 3.28 5.90
N THR A 195 18.20 3.31 7.21
CA THR A 195 17.21 3.86 8.15
C THR A 195 17.03 5.37 7.93
N LEU A 196 18.14 6.11 7.71
CA LEU A 196 18.09 7.54 7.44
C LEU A 196 17.35 7.84 6.13
N VAL A 197 17.64 7.15 5.03
CA VAL A 197 16.95 7.42 3.76
C VAL A 197 15.47 7.04 3.84
N GLY A 198 15.12 5.97 4.56
CA GLY A 198 13.72 5.63 4.85
C GLY A 198 13.03 6.71 5.68
N PHE A 199 13.70 7.24 6.69
CA PHE A 199 13.18 8.35 7.48
C PHE A 199 12.98 9.63 6.64
N LEU A 200 13.94 9.98 5.78
CA LEU A 200 13.80 11.11 4.87
C LEU A 200 12.69 10.90 3.84
N HIS A 201 12.45 9.65 3.44
CA HIS A 201 11.33 9.28 2.59
C HIS A 201 9.98 9.47 3.29
N ASP A 202 9.86 9.01 4.54
CA ASP A 202 8.64 9.19 5.34
C ASP A 202 8.34 10.68 5.60
N LEU A 203 9.37 11.51 5.76
CA LEU A 203 9.26 12.98 5.85
C LEU A 203 8.87 13.66 4.52
N GLY A 204 8.82 12.90 3.42
CA GLY A 204 8.57 13.44 2.08
C GLY A 204 9.71 14.28 1.52
N LEU A 205 10.91 14.28 2.12
CA LEU A 205 12.04 15.07 1.62
C LEU A 205 12.66 14.45 0.35
N VAL A 206 12.64 13.13 0.28
CA VAL A 206 13.17 12.37 -0.85
C VAL A 206 12.24 11.21 -1.20
N LEU A 207 12.30 10.74 -2.44
CA LEU A 207 11.75 9.44 -2.80
C LEU A 207 12.87 8.43 -2.97
N HIS A 208 12.78 7.31 -2.24
CA HIS A 208 13.69 6.19 -2.39
C HIS A 208 12.93 4.88 -2.21
N PHE A 209 13.22 3.92 -3.10
CA PHE A 209 12.47 2.69 -3.24
C PHE A 209 13.39 1.48 -3.06
N SER A 210 13.90 1.29 -1.85
CA SER A 210 14.87 0.24 -1.49
C SER A 210 14.50 -1.16 -1.99
N ASP A 211 13.20 -1.46 -2.01
CA ASP A 211 12.69 -2.81 -2.28
C ASP A 211 12.47 -3.07 -3.79
N HIS A 212 12.83 -2.11 -4.66
CA HIS A 212 12.60 -2.22 -6.10
C HIS A 212 13.91 -2.44 -6.87
N PRO A 213 14.05 -3.52 -7.67
CA PRO A 213 15.31 -3.86 -8.35
C PRO A 213 15.88 -2.74 -9.23
N ILE A 214 15.00 -1.96 -9.88
CA ILE A 214 15.40 -0.86 -10.77
C ILE A 214 15.45 0.49 -10.03
N LEU A 215 14.62 0.70 -9.00
CA LEU A 215 14.47 2.02 -8.39
C LEU A 215 15.29 2.16 -7.09
N GLY A 216 15.65 1.04 -6.45
CA GLY A 216 16.44 0.98 -5.23
C GLY A 216 17.90 1.35 -5.47
N ASP A 217 18.55 0.73 -6.46
CA ASP A 217 19.98 0.97 -6.69
C ASP A 217 20.26 2.26 -7.47
N LEU A 218 19.25 2.81 -8.16
CA LEU A 218 19.52 3.83 -9.15
C LEU A 218 19.51 5.25 -8.59
N ASN A 219 18.55 5.70 -7.76
CA ASN A 219 18.55 7.10 -7.30
C ASN A 219 17.78 7.38 -5.99
N ILE A 220 18.20 8.45 -5.31
CA ILE A 220 17.37 9.28 -4.41
C ILE A 220 16.84 10.45 -5.23
N LEU A 221 15.55 10.77 -5.10
CA LEU A 221 14.85 11.66 -6.02
C LEU A 221 14.17 12.81 -5.30
N ASN A 222 14.11 13.96 -5.96
CA ASN A 222 13.24 15.06 -5.58
C ASN A 222 11.77 14.66 -5.85
N PRO A 223 10.90 14.61 -4.82
CA PRO A 223 9.48 14.30 -4.98
C PRO A 223 8.76 15.25 -5.94
N GLU A 224 9.05 16.54 -5.93
CA GLU A 224 8.39 17.54 -6.79
C GLU A 224 8.66 17.25 -8.27
N TRP A 225 9.91 16.91 -8.61
CA TRP A 225 10.30 16.52 -9.95
C TRP A 225 9.60 15.23 -10.42
N VAL A 226 9.53 14.21 -9.56
CA VAL A 226 8.80 12.97 -9.92
C VAL A 226 7.31 13.27 -10.15
N THR A 227 6.70 14.04 -9.26
CA THR A 227 5.31 14.46 -9.35
C THR A 227 5.01 15.16 -10.65
N LYS A 228 5.76 16.21 -10.94
CA LYS A 228 5.57 17.05 -12.12
C LYS A 228 5.70 16.22 -13.39
N GLY A 229 6.63 15.25 -13.42
CA GLY A 229 6.81 14.36 -14.56
C GLY A 229 5.60 13.44 -14.79
N VAL A 230 5.13 12.79 -13.73
CA VAL A 230 3.91 11.94 -13.80
C VAL A 230 2.69 12.78 -14.19
N TYR A 231 2.57 14.00 -13.66
CA TYR A 231 1.48 14.92 -13.96
C TYR A 231 1.48 15.41 -15.40
N GLN A 232 2.66 15.74 -15.96
CA GLN A 232 2.80 16.11 -17.37
C GLN A 232 2.34 14.99 -18.30
N ILE A 233 2.62 13.72 -17.95
CA ILE A 233 2.16 12.56 -18.72
C ILE A 233 0.64 12.43 -18.65
N ILE A 234 0.10 12.41 -17.44
CA ILE A 234 -1.32 12.13 -17.20
C ILE A 234 -2.21 13.21 -17.83
N ASN A 235 -1.80 14.48 -17.73
CA ASN A 235 -2.57 15.61 -18.27
C ASN A 235 -2.17 15.98 -19.70
N SER A 236 -1.35 15.16 -20.36
CA SER A 236 -0.96 15.39 -21.74
C SER A 236 -2.17 15.33 -22.68
N SER A 237 -2.31 16.35 -23.52
CA SER A 237 -3.29 16.36 -24.61
C SER A 237 -3.06 15.22 -25.60
N ILE A 238 -1.80 14.81 -25.82
CA ILE A 238 -1.43 13.67 -26.68
C ILE A 238 -2.04 12.39 -26.11
N LEU A 239 -1.87 12.17 -24.81
CA LEU A 239 -2.36 10.96 -24.14
C LEU A 239 -3.89 10.92 -24.07
N ALA A 240 -4.53 12.07 -23.84
CA ALA A 240 -5.98 12.20 -23.87
C ALA A 240 -6.56 11.88 -25.26
N GLN A 241 -5.94 12.38 -26.34
CA GLN A 241 -6.35 12.08 -27.71
C GLN A 241 -6.14 10.60 -28.08
N ASN A 242 -5.06 10.00 -27.57
CA ASN A 242 -4.74 8.58 -27.76
C ASN A 242 -5.47 7.65 -26.79
N LYS A 243 -6.47 8.14 -26.04
CA LYS A 243 -7.33 7.34 -25.15
C LYS A 243 -6.52 6.52 -24.13
N GLY A 244 -5.49 7.11 -23.53
CA GLY A 244 -4.65 6.47 -22.52
C GLY A 244 -3.51 5.60 -23.07
N LEU A 245 -3.34 5.51 -24.39
CA LEU A 245 -2.21 4.83 -25.01
C LEU A 245 -1.03 5.81 -25.18
N LEU A 246 0.10 5.49 -24.55
CA LEU A 246 1.34 6.28 -24.58
C LEU A 246 2.43 5.51 -25.32
N SER A 247 3.09 6.12 -26.31
CA SER A 247 4.32 5.56 -26.87
C SER A 247 5.56 6.19 -26.23
N ALA A 248 6.66 5.44 -26.18
CA ALA A 248 7.96 5.99 -25.75
C ALA A 248 8.43 7.15 -26.66
N GLY A 249 7.96 7.19 -27.91
CA GLY A 249 8.20 8.28 -28.85
C GLY A 249 7.46 9.57 -28.52
N ASP A 250 6.39 9.53 -27.72
CA ASP A 250 5.63 10.70 -27.29
C ASP A 250 6.25 11.40 -26.08
N LEU A 251 6.97 10.64 -25.23
CA LEU A 251 7.61 11.15 -24.02
C LEU A 251 8.47 12.42 -24.24
N PRO A 252 9.22 12.60 -25.34
CA PRO A 252 9.96 13.82 -25.59
C PRO A 252 9.12 15.10 -25.73
N GLY A 253 7.91 15.00 -26.26
CA GLY A 253 7.00 16.14 -26.42
C GLY A 253 6.06 16.34 -25.23
N ILE A 254 6.11 15.44 -24.24
CA ILE A 254 5.32 15.50 -23.01
C ILE A 254 6.20 15.95 -21.85
N LEU A 255 7.35 15.29 -21.69
CA LEU A 255 8.34 15.56 -20.64
C LEU A 255 9.39 16.54 -21.16
N GLU A 256 9.02 17.83 -21.16
CA GLU A 256 9.86 18.96 -21.56
C GLU A 256 10.63 19.56 -20.36
N GLY A 257 11.73 20.27 -20.63
CA GLY A 257 12.55 20.91 -19.60
C GLY A 257 13.48 19.93 -18.87
N ASP A 258 13.32 19.80 -17.55
CA ASP A 258 14.22 19.08 -16.62
C ASP A 258 14.16 17.53 -16.73
N TYR A 259 13.60 17.00 -17.82
CA TYR A 259 13.48 15.55 -18.06
C TYR A 259 14.38 15.11 -19.23
N PRO A 260 15.69 14.94 -19.01
CA PRO A 260 16.61 14.52 -20.06
C PRO A 260 16.27 13.10 -20.55
N LYS A 261 16.60 12.79 -21.81
CA LYS A 261 16.26 11.51 -22.47
C LYS A 261 16.56 10.26 -21.64
N ARG A 262 17.70 10.25 -20.93
CA ARG A 262 18.12 9.11 -20.07
C ARG A 262 17.26 8.92 -18.82
N ARG A 263 16.49 9.93 -18.41
CA ARG A 263 15.70 9.95 -17.17
C ARG A 263 14.20 9.78 -17.41
N ARG A 264 13.71 9.97 -18.64
CA ARG A 264 12.29 9.71 -18.97
C ARG A 264 11.81 8.29 -18.64
N PRO A 265 12.60 7.21 -18.89
CA PRO A 265 12.21 5.86 -18.50
C PRO A 265 12.01 5.68 -16.98
N PHE A 266 12.66 6.53 -16.18
CA PHE A 266 12.48 6.52 -14.73
C PHE A 266 11.06 6.93 -14.33
N ILE A 267 10.48 7.94 -15.00
CA ILE A 267 9.11 8.38 -14.73
C ILE A 267 8.11 7.29 -15.15
N THR A 268 8.34 6.61 -16.27
CA THR A 268 7.46 5.48 -16.66
C THR A 268 7.62 4.27 -15.74
N GLU A 269 8.83 3.97 -15.26
CA GLU A 269 9.04 2.94 -14.24
C GLU A 269 8.34 3.28 -12.92
N MET A 270 8.34 4.57 -12.56
CA MET A 270 7.61 5.08 -11.41
C MET A 270 6.10 4.86 -11.57
N MET A 271 5.54 5.19 -12.74
CA MET A 271 4.14 4.91 -13.04
C MET A 271 3.80 3.41 -12.99
N ARG A 272 4.71 2.54 -13.44
CA ARG A 272 4.55 1.08 -13.34
C ARG A 272 4.55 0.60 -11.89
N LYS A 273 5.54 1.01 -11.10
CA LYS A 273 5.69 0.60 -9.69
C LYS A 273 4.41 0.89 -8.89
N PHE A 274 3.76 2.00 -9.19
CA PHE A 274 2.53 2.44 -8.53
C PHE A 274 1.26 2.00 -9.26
N GLU A 275 1.38 1.05 -10.17
CA GLU A 275 0.26 0.41 -10.87
C GLU A 275 -0.64 1.42 -11.62
N LEU A 276 -0.03 2.48 -12.18
CA LEU A 276 -0.72 3.49 -13.00
C LEU A 276 -0.74 3.14 -14.48
N CYS A 277 0.24 2.35 -14.92
CA CYS A 277 0.34 1.90 -16.29
C CYS A 277 0.97 0.51 -16.37
N PHE A 278 0.82 -0.12 -17.54
CA PHE A 278 1.53 -1.35 -17.91
C PHE A 278 2.01 -1.28 -19.35
N ASP A 279 3.01 -2.11 -19.64
CA ASP A 279 3.59 -2.30 -20.96
C ASP A 279 2.87 -3.43 -21.70
N PHE A 280 2.74 -3.31 -23.01
CA PHE A 280 2.28 -4.44 -23.81
C PHE A 280 3.39 -5.49 -23.92
N THR A 281 3.08 -6.76 -23.64
CA THR A 281 4.06 -7.86 -23.63
C THR A 281 4.78 -8.07 -24.96
N ASP A 282 4.14 -7.70 -26.08
CA ASP A 282 4.73 -7.77 -27.42
C ASP A 282 5.66 -6.58 -27.75
N GLN A 283 5.56 -5.47 -27.01
CA GLN A 283 6.29 -4.22 -27.26
C GLN A 283 6.76 -3.59 -25.93
N PRO A 284 7.62 -4.30 -25.16
CA PRO A 284 8.04 -3.85 -23.84
C PRO A 284 8.81 -2.53 -23.93
N ASN A 285 8.52 -1.60 -23.02
CA ASN A 285 9.11 -0.25 -22.96
C ASN A 285 8.89 0.65 -24.19
N GLU A 286 8.08 0.23 -25.17
CA GLU A 286 7.75 1.05 -26.35
C GLU A 286 6.34 1.62 -26.29
N ARG A 287 5.40 0.88 -25.70
CA ARG A 287 4.00 1.30 -25.54
C ARG A 287 3.47 0.97 -24.16
N PHE A 288 2.77 1.93 -23.59
CA PHE A 288 2.17 1.87 -22.28
C PHE A 288 0.67 2.17 -22.37
N LEU A 289 -0.11 1.55 -21.50
CA LEU A 289 -1.52 1.88 -21.32
C LEU A 289 -1.73 2.45 -19.92
N VAL A 290 -2.43 3.59 -19.84
CA VAL A 290 -2.82 4.25 -18.59
C VAL A 290 -4.33 4.08 -18.39
N PRO A 291 -4.79 3.14 -17.53
CA PRO A 291 -6.20 2.76 -17.47
C PRO A 291 -7.18 3.87 -17.07
N ASP A 292 -6.78 4.78 -16.18
CA ASP A 292 -7.65 5.90 -15.75
C ASP A 292 -8.00 6.87 -16.91
N LEU A 293 -7.19 6.91 -17.96
CA LEU A 293 -7.41 7.74 -19.14
C LEU A 293 -8.18 7.04 -20.27
N LEU A 294 -8.56 5.79 -20.05
CA LEU A 294 -9.41 5.05 -20.99
C LEU A 294 -10.77 5.74 -21.15
N PRO A 295 -11.48 5.48 -22.27
CA PRO A 295 -12.85 5.92 -22.46
C PRO A 295 -13.76 5.42 -21.33
N LYS A 296 -14.77 6.21 -20.97
CA LYS A 296 -15.79 5.79 -19.99
C LYS A 296 -16.81 4.81 -20.60
N GLU A 297 -17.03 4.90 -21.91
CA GLU A 297 -17.99 4.07 -22.64
C GLU A 297 -17.55 2.60 -22.64
N GLU A 298 -18.46 1.73 -22.20
CA GLU A 298 -18.27 0.28 -22.23
C GLU A 298 -18.35 -0.22 -23.68
N PRO A 299 -17.31 -0.89 -24.21
CA PRO A 299 -17.34 -1.51 -25.53
C PRO A 299 -18.23 -2.76 -25.52
N ASP A 300 -18.48 -3.35 -26.69
CA ASP A 300 -19.11 -4.67 -26.78
C ASP A 300 -18.23 -5.73 -26.09
N THR A 301 -18.74 -6.31 -25.01
CA THR A 301 -18.05 -7.35 -24.21
C THR A 301 -18.52 -8.76 -24.53
N GLY A 302 -19.50 -8.93 -25.43
CA GLY A 302 -20.14 -10.20 -25.75
C GLY A 302 -21.23 -10.62 -24.75
N ASP A 303 -21.58 -11.91 -24.78
CA ASP A 303 -22.66 -12.50 -23.99
C ASP A 303 -22.13 -13.19 -22.70
N TRP A 304 -22.89 -13.01 -21.61
CA TRP A 304 -22.54 -13.45 -20.26
C TRP A 304 -23.68 -14.19 -19.53
N GLU A 305 -24.72 -14.65 -20.23
CA GLU A 305 -25.87 -15.35 -19.62
C GLU A 305 -25.50 -16.65 -18.87
N ASP A 306 -24.62 -17.50 -19.42
CA ASP A 306 -24.09 -18.70 -18.75
C ASP A 306 -22.72 -18.44 -18.13
N SER A 307 -22.69 -17.56 -17.14
CA SER A 307 -21.48 -17.19 -16.42
C SER A 307 -21.59 -17.46 -14.93
N LEU A 308 -20.43 -17.77 -14.33
CA LEU A 308 -20.24 -17.74 -12.90
C LEU A 308 -20.15 -16.27 -12.49
N ALA A 309 -21.11 -15.79 -11.70
CA ALA A 309 -21.13 -14.42 -11.22
C ALA A 309 -20.62 -14.30 -9.79
N PHE A 310 -19.89 -13.21 -9.51
CA PHE A 310 -19.42 -12.84 -8.18
C PHE A 310 -19.40 -11.32 -8.08
N GLN A 311 -19.63 -10.76 -6.89
CA GLN A 311 -19.61 -9.32 -6.68
C GLN A 311 -18.84 -8.94 -5.41
N TYR A 312 -18.24 -7.76 -5.44
CA TYR A 312 -17.73 -7.08 -4.26
C TYR A 312 -18.57 -5.82 -4.03
N HIS A 313 -19.07 -5.63 -2.82
CA HIS A 313 -19.82 -4.45 -2.40
C HIS A 313 -18.95 -3.64 -1.43
N TYR A 314 -18.85 -2.34 -1.66
CA TYR A 314 -17.94 -1.47 -0.93
C TYR A 314 -18.71 -0.40 -0.14
N ASP A 315 -18.17 0.00 1.00
CA ASP A 315 -18.62 1.21 1.70
C ASP A 315 -18.27 2.49 0.91
N VAL A 316 -17.09 2.48 0.28
CA VAL A 316 -16.61 3.44 -0.72
C VAL A 316 -15.83 2.67 -1.77
N LEU A 317 -16.06 2.93 -3.06
CA LEU A 317 -15.28 2.32 -4.14
C LEU A 317 -14.32 3.32 -4.79
N PRO A 318 -13.02 3.29 -4.43
CA PRO A 318 -12.02 4.07 -5.14
C PRO A 318 -11.86 3.67 -6.61
N GLY A 319 -11.82 4.68 -7.49
CA GLY A 319 -11.53 4.46 -8.92
C GLY A 319 -10.19 3.77 -9.16
N SER A 320 -9.22 3.94 -8.25
CA SER A 320 -7.93 3.26 -8.30
C SER A 320 -8.03 1.73 -8.18
N ILE A 321 -9.10 1.17 -7.63
CA ILE A 321 -9.25 -0.29 -7.51
C ILE A 321 -9.35 -0.92 -8.91
N ILE A 322 -10.21 -0.38 -9.78
CA ILE A 322 -10.41 -0.96 -11.10
C ILE A 322 -9.21 -0.69 -12.02
N SER A 323 -8.61 0.50 -11.98
CA SER A 323 -7.45 0.79 -12.83
C SER A 323 -6.22 -0.03 -12.45
N ARG A 324 -5.92 -0.16 -11.15
CA ARG A 324 -4.84 -1.06 -10.68
C ARG A 324 -5.13 -2.51 -11.02
N PHE A 325 -6.39 -2.95 -10.93
CA PHE A 325 -6.79 -4.29 -11.34
C PHE A 325 -6.52 -4.54 -12.84
N ILE A 326 -6.84 -3.57 -13.71
CA ILE A 326 -6.53 -3.64 -15.15
C ILE A 326 -5.02 -3.75 -15.38
N VAL A 327 -4.20 -2.96 -14.67
CA VAL A 327 -2.74 -3.03 -14.75
C VAL A 327 -2.22 -4.43 -14.38
N ARG A 328 -2.65 -4.95 -13.22
CA ARG A 328 -2.18 -6.23 -12.69
C ARG A 328 -2.61 -7.42 -13.56
N MET A 329 -3.79 -7.34 -14.16
CA MET A 329 -4.34 -8.40 -15.02
C MET A 329 -4.02 -8.19 -16.51
N SER A 330 -3.07 -7.30 -16.84
CA SER A 330 -2.74 -6.92 -18.22
C SER A 330 -2.40 -8.10 -19.13
N SER A 331 -1.69 -9.11 -18.63
CA SER A 331 -1.34 -10.32 -19.37
C SER A 331 -2.53 -11.20 -19.74
N PHE A 332 -3.68 -11.01 -19.07
CA PHE A 332 -4.92 -11.73 -19.36
C PHE A 332 -5.87 -10.93 -20.25
N ILE A 333 -5.57 -9.68 -20.62
CA ILE A 333 -6.49 -8.84 -21.39
C ILE A 333 -6.85 -9.50 -22.73
N SER A 334 -8.16 -9.66 -22.98
CA SER A 334 -8.66 -10.26 -24.20
C SER A 334 -8.88 -9.19 -25.27
N LYS A 335 -8.19 -9.33 -26.42
CA LYS A 335 -8.44 -8.54 -27.63
C LYS A 335 -8.51 -7.02 -27.39
N SER A 336 -7.69 -6.48 -26.49
CA SER A 336 -7.71 -5.06 -26.09
C SER A 336 -9.10 -4.54 -25.67
N THR A 337 -9.93 -5.39 -25.06
CA THR A 337 -11.28 -5.03 -24.61
C THR A 337 -11.21 -4.54 -23.17
N TYR A 338 -11.03 -3.23 -23.03
CA TYR A 338 -10.95 -2.52 -21.75
C TYR A 338 -11.54 -1.11 -21.88
N TRP A 339 -11.99 -0.56 -20.76
CA TRP A 339 -12.45 0.81 -20.62
C TRP A 339 -12.18 1.26 -19.18
N ARG A 340 -12.46 2.52 -18.86
CA ARG A 340 -12.12 3.11 -17.55
C ARG A 340 -12.64 2.31 -16.37
N ASN A 341 -13.82 1.70 -16.54
CA ASN A 341 -14.54 1.02 -15.47
C ASN A 341 -14.59 -0.50 -15.66
N GLY A 342 -13.80 -1.08 -16.58
CA GLY A 342 -13.84 -2.53 -16.75
C GLY A 342 -12.90 -3.11 -17.80
N VAL A 343 -12.83 -4.43 -17.81
CA VAL A 343 -11.94 -5.21 -18.67
C VAL A 343 -12.50 -6.59 -18.93
N VAL A 344 -12.28 -7.08 -20.15
CA VAL A 344 -12.49 -8.49 -20.51
C VAL A 344 -11.15 -9.21 -20.52
N LEU A 345 -11.08 -10.29 -19.76
CA LEU A 345 -9.90 -11.12 -19.60
C LEU A 345 -10.12 -12.50 -20.25
N ALA A 346 -9.04 -13.17 -20.65
CA ALA A 346 -9.04 -14.50 -21.24
C ALA A 346 -8.02 -15.40 -20.52
N TYR A 347 -8.41 -16.66 -20.30
CA TYR A 347 -7.59 -17.67 -19.63
C TYR A 347 -7.50 -18.94 -20.49
N GLU A 348 -6.35 -19.63 -20.43
CA GLU A 348 -6.04 -20.81 -21.23
C GLU A 348 -6.40 -20.64 -22.71
N GLU A 349 -5.74 -19.70 -23.40
CA GLU A 349 -5.98 -19.40 -24.83
C GLU A 349 -7.44 -19.02 -25.15
N GLY A 350 -8.19 -18.53 -24.15
CA GLY A 350 -9.58 -18.09 -24.31
C GLY A 350 -10.63 -19.17 -24.08
N ARG A 351 -10.26 -20.33 -23.52
CA ARG A 351 -11.22 -21.35 -23.05
C ARG A 351 -12.17 -20.82 -21.99
N ASN A 352 -11.70 -19.87 -21.19
CA ASN A 352 -12.54 -19.07 -20.30
C ASN A 352 -12.33 -17.59 -20.60
N LYS A 353 -13.39 -16.82 -20.40
CA LYS A 353 -13.33 -15.36 -20.40
C LYS A 353 -13.92 -14.84 -19.10
N ALA A 354 -13.45 -13.68 -18.68
CA ALA A 354 -14.02 -12.99 -17.53
C ALA A 354 -14.29 -11.53 -17.87
N LEU A 355 -15.46 -11.04 -17.47
CA LEU A 355 -15.81 -9.63 -17.47
C LEU A 355 -15.71 -9.13 -16.04
N VAL A 356 -14.82 -8.16 -15.82
CA VAL A 356 -14.74 -7.43 -14.55
C VAL A 356 -15.12 -5.99 -14.80
N ARG A 357 -16.14 -5.50 -14.10
CA ARG A 357 -16.65 -4.12 -14.23
C ARG A 357 -16.93 -3.49 -12.88
N ALA A 358 -16.64 -2.21 -12.73
CA ALA A 358 -16.90 -1.42 -11.56
C ALA A 358 -18.05 -0.43 -11.81
N ASP A 359 -18.96 -0.34 -10.85
CA ASP A 359 -19.97 0.70 -10.76
C ASP A 359 -19.67 1.55 -9.52
N ILE A 360 -19.13 2.75 -9.76
CA ILE A 360 -18.66 3.65 -8.71
C ILE A 360 -19.82 4.22 -7.91
N GLU A 361 -20.96 4.50 -8.55
CA GLU A 361 -22.13 5.09 -7.91
C GLU A 361 -22.80 4.08 -6.96
N ASP A 362 -22.98 2.86 -7.45
CA ASP A 362 -23.51 1.75 -6.67
C ASP A 362 -22.48 1.15 -5.70
N ARG A 363 -21.21 1.56 -5.80
CA ARG A 363 -20.07 1.05 -5.04
C ARG A 363 -19.96 -0.47 -5.12
N LYS A 364 -20.01 -0.99 -6.35
CA LYS A 364 -19.97 -2.44 -6.64
C LYS A 364 -18.93 -2.76 -7.69
N LEU A 365 -18.32 -3.94 -7.57
CA LEU A 365 -17.51 -4.54 -8.62
C LEU A 365 -18.11 -5.90 -8.96
N PHE A 366 -18.41 -6.10 -10.24
CA PHE A 366 -19.03 -7.31 -10.78
C PHE A 366 -18.00 -8.12 -11.54
N ILE A 367 -18.04 -9.43 -11.34
CA ILE A 367 -17.20 -10.40 -12.02
C ILE A 367 -18.12 -11.45 -12.64
N HIS A 368 -17.97 -11.69 -13.93
CA HIS A 368 -18.64 -12.78 -14.65
C HIS A 368 -17.58 -13.64 -15.32
N VAL A 369 -17.60 -14.95 -15.12
CA VAL A 369 -16.65 -15.89 -15.75
C VAL A 369 -17.41 -16.91 -16.58
N SER A 370 -17.20 -16.89 -17.89
CA SER A 370 -17.82 -17.80 -18.85
C SER A 370 -16.82 -18.83 -19.40
N GLY A 371 -17.34 -19.85 -20.11
CA GLY A 371 -16.55 -20.93 -20.71
C GLY A 371 -16.52 -22.21 -19.87
N SER A 372 -15.46 -23.01 -20.04
CA SER A 372 -15.33 -24.34 -19.44
C SER A 372 -15.63 -24.37 -17.93
N PRO A 373 -16.57 -25.21 -17.44
CA PRO A 373 -16.86 -25.37 -16.02
C PRO A 373 -15.68 -25.89 -15.18
N ALA A 374 -14.77 -26.63 -15.80
CA ALA A 374 -13.62 -27.22 -15.10
C ALA A 374 -12.61 -26.16 -14.63
N THR A 375 -12.53 -25.04 -15.35
CA THR A 375 -11.46 -24.03 -15.22
C THR A 375 -12.01 -22.63 -14.88
N ARG A 376 -13.30 -22.35 -15.06
CA ARG A 376 -13.91 -21.06 -14.70
C ARG A 376 -13.74 -20.69 -13.22
N ARG A 377 -13.77 -21.69 -12.32
CA ARG A 377 -13.56 -21.49 -10.88
C ARG A 377 -12.12 -21.10 -10.57
N THR A 378 -11.15 -21.79 -11.18
CA THR A 378 -9.73 -21.45 -11.06
C THR A 378 -9.49 -20.02 -11.53
N PHE A 379 -10.09 -19.62 -12.67
CA PHE A 379 -9.92 -18.28 -13.18
C PHE A 379 -10.54 -17.21 -12.27
N LEU A 380 -11.73 -17.47 -11.70
CA LEU A 380 -12.29 -16.61 -10.65
C LEU A 380 -11.35 -16.51 -9.44
N GLY A 381 -10.74 -17.61 -9.02
CA GLY A 381 -9.76 -17.64 -7.93
C GLY A 381 -8.58 -16.71 -8.20
N ILE A 382 -8.03 -16.71 -9.42
CA ILE A 382 -6.95 -15.80 -9.85
C ILE A 382 -7.41 -14.34 -9.74
N ILE A 383 -8.58 -14.00 -10.31
CA ILE A 383 -9.15 -12.65 -10.27
C ILE A 383 -9.33 -12.17 -8.83
N ARG A 384 -9.91 -13.01 -7.97
CA ARG A 384 -10.15 -12.69 -6.56
C ARG A 384 -8.85 -12.53 -5.78
N ALA A 385 -7.82 -13.33 -6.08
CA ALA A 385 -6.51 -13.20 -5.45
C ALA A 385 -5.86 -11.85 -5.78
N ASP A 386 -5.94 -11.39 -7.03
CA ASP A 386 -5.42 -10.07 -7.41
C ASP A 386 -6.22 -8.91 -6.83
N LEU A 387 -7.55 -9.00 -6.82
CA LEU A 387 -8.39 -8.00 -6.14
C LEU A 387 -8.10 -7.94 -4.65
N LYS A 388 -7.90 -9.09 -3.99
CA LYS A 388 -7.55 -9.14 -2.57
C LYS A 388 -6.24 -8.40 -2.29
N ARG A 389 -5.21 -8.55 -3.12
CA ARG A 389 -3.94 -7.79 -2.96
C ARG A 389 -4.17 -6.28 -3.05
N ILE A 390 -5.05 -5.83 -3.94
CA ILE A 390 -5.42 -4.41 -4.04
C ILE A 390 -6.19 -3.97 -2.79
N HIS A 391 -7.19 -4.74 -2.35
CA HIS A 391 -7.98 -4.44 -1.14
C HIS A 391 -7.10 -4.34 0.11
N ASP A 392 -6.18 -5.30 0.30
CA ASP A 392 -5.28 -5.33 1.45
C ASP A 392 -4.31 -4.12 1.48
N SER A 393 -4.07 -3.48 0.32
CA SER A 393 -3.25 -2.25 0.24
C SER A 393 -4.00 -0.96 0.60
N VAL A 394 -5.31 -1.01 0.80
CA VAL A 394 -6.16 0.14 1.12
C VAL A 394 -6.69 -0.02 2.55
N SER A 395 -6.00 0.62 3.51
CA SER A 395 -6.34 0.46 4.93
C SER A 395 -7.77 0.91 5.24
N GLY A 396 -8.50 0.09 6.01
CA GLY A 396 -9.86 0.40 6.45
C GLY A 396 -10.93 0.34 5.36
N LEU A 397 -10.62 -0.22 4.17
CA LEU A 397 -11.62 -0.50 3.14
C LEU A 397 -12.54 -1.66 3.56
N ALA A 398 -13.84 -1.40 3.70
CA ALA A 398 -14.80 -2.45 4.02
C ALA A 398 -15.32 -3.05 2.72
N VAL A 399 -15.07 -4.34 2.52
CA VAL A 399 -15.44 -5.07 1.31
C VAL A 399 -16.25 -6.30 1.67
N GLU A 400 -17.48 -6.37 1.15
CA GLU A 400 -18.33 -7.54 1.30
C GLU A 400 -18.33 -8.37 0.02
N GLN A 401 -18.21 -9.67 0.17
CA GLN A 401 -18.20 -10.63 -0.93
C GLN A 401 -19.60 -11.19 -1.14
N LYS A 402 -20.15 -11.05 -2.35
CA LYS A 402 -21.51 -11.48 -2.67
C LYS A 402 -21.57 -12.46 -3.82
N VAL A 403 -22.47 -13.43 -3.71
CA VAL A 403 -22.77 -14.44 -4.74
C VAL A 403 -24.20 -14.23 -5.24
N PRO A 404 -24.40 -13.86 -6.52
CA PRO A 404 -25.72 -13.78 -7.13
C PRO A 404 -26.39 -15.15 -7.25
N LEU A 405 -27.71 -15.20 -7.13
CA LEU A 405 -28.46 -16.44 -7.34
C LEU A 405 -28.55 -16.77 -8.85
N PRO A 406 -28.28 -18.03 -9.28
CA PRO A 406 -28.27 -18.39 -10.69
C PRO A 406 -29.59 -18.15 -11.44
N LYS A 407 -30.74 -18.21 -10.75
CA LYS A 407 -32.08 -18.03 -11.34
C LYS A 407 -32.62 -16.60 -11.23
N ASP A 408 -32.04 -15.80 -10.33
CA ASP A 408 -32.42 -14.41 -10.14
C ASP A 408 -31.18 -13.61 -9.71
N PRO A 409 -30.33 -13.18 -10.67
CA PRO A 409 -29.06 -12.53 -10.37
C PRO A 409 -29.20 -11.18 -9.63
N LYS A 410 -30.42 -10.64 -9.51
CA LYS A 410 -30.69 -9.44 -8.71
C LYS A 410 -30.63 -9.71 -7.22
N ILE A 411 -30.91 -10.96 -6.81
CA ILE A 411 -30.79 -11.40 -5.44
C ILE A 411 -29.37 -11.89 -5.23
N VAL A 412 -28.66 -11.24 -4.32
CA VAL A 412 -27.28 -11.56 -3.96
C VAL A 412 -27.23 -12.03 -2.52
N VAL A 413 -26.32 -12.97 -2.25
CA VAL A 413 -26.15 -13.58 -0.92
C VAL A 413 -24.74 -13.33 -0.46
N ASP A 414 -24.59 -13.03 0.82
CA ASP A 414 -23.28 -12.87 1.43
C ASP A 414 -22.48 -14.18 1.40
N TYR A 415 -21.25 -14.12 0.88
CA TYR A 415 -20.40 -15.29 0.73
C TYR A 415 -19.97 -15.87 2.09
N ASP A 416 -19.69 -15.02 3.07
CA ASP A 416 -19.30 -15.47 4.41
C ASP A 416 -20.51 -16.08 5.14
N HIS A 417 -21.72 -15.57 4.90
CA HIS A 417 -22.95 -16.23 5.34
C HIS A 417 -23.09 -17.65 4.77
N LEU A 418 -22.81 -17.85 3.48
CA LEU A 418 -22.85 -19.19 2.86
C LEU A 418 -21.80 -20.13 3.48
N LEU A 419 -20.59 -19.64 3.76
CA LEU A 419 -19.55 -20.41 4.45
C LEU A 419 -20.00 -20.84 5.86
N ASN A 420 -20.62 -19.91 6.61
CA ASN A 420 -21.15 -20.19 7.94
C ASN A 420 -22.26 -21.25 7.92
N LEU A 421 -23.18 -21.19 6.95
CA LEU A 421 -24.22 -22.21 6.79
C LEU A 421 -23.61 -23.60 6.50
N GLU A 422 -22.60 -23.67 5.63
CA GLU A 422 -21.90 -24.94 5.36
C GLU A 422 -21.18 -25.46 6.61
N GLU A 423 -20.58 -24.58 7.42
CA GLU A 423 -19.94 -24.96 8.69
C GLU A 423 -20.95 -25.49 9.72
N LEU A 424 -22.14 -24.89 9.79
CA LEU A 424 -23.23 -25.34 10.66
C LEU A 424 -23.93 -26.63 10.16
N GLY A 425 -23.64 -27.06 8.93
CA GLY A 425 -24.26 -28.23 8.31
C GLY A 425 -25.63 -27.95 7.68
N ASP A 426 -25.99 -26.69 7.49
CA ASP A 426 -27.23 -26.28 6.84
C ASP A 426 -27.12 -26.46 5.32
N GLU A 427 -27.90 -27.38 4.77
CA GLU A 427 -27.86 -27.68 3.33
C GLU A 427 -28.63 -26.65 2.47
N SER A 428 -29.55 -25.92 3.08
CA SER A 428 -30.39 -24.92 2.41
C SER A 428 -30.87 -23.82 3.34
N PHE A 429 -31.03 -22.62 2.80
CA PHE A 429 -31.53 -21.44 3.52
C PHE A 429 -32.58 -20.72 2.68
N LEU A 430 -33.33 -19.81 3.30
CA LEU A 430 -34.30 -18.96 2.61
C LEU A 430 -33.65 -17.59 2.38
N PRO A 431 -33.28 -17.22 1.14
CA PRO A 431 -32.74 -15.89 0.86
C PRO A 431 -33.78 -14.81 1.17
N GLU A 432 -33.30 -13.63 1.55
CA GLU A 432 -34.17 -12.47 1.78
C GLU A 432 -34.97 -12.13 0.51
N GLY A 433 -36.24 -11.78 0.67
CA GLY A 433 -37.15 -11.50 -0.45
C GLY A 433 -37.68 -12.73 -1.18
N MET A 434 -37.18 -13.95 -0.89
CA MET A 434 -37.68 -15.18 -1.49
C MET A 434 -38.67 -15.93 -0.59
N ARG A 435 -39.44 -16.83 -1.21
CA ARG A 435 -40.32 -17.79 -0.52
C ARG A 435 -39.90 -19.25 -0.70
N VAL A 436 -38.76 -19.47 -1.36
CA VAL A 436 -38.25 -20.80 -1.70
C VAL A 436 -36.82 -20.90 -1.20
N LYS A 437 -36.50 -22.02 -0.55
CA LYS A 437 -35.14 -22.29 -0.09
C LYS A 437 -34.20 -22.55 -1.25
N VAL A 438 -32.95 -22.12 -1.10
CA VAL A 438 -31.87 -22.35 -2.05
C VAL A 438 -30.80 -23.23 -1.38
N ALA A 439 -30.22 -24.14 -2.16
CA ALA A 439 -29.15 -25.01 -1.69
C ALA A 439 -27.84 -24.22 -1.52
N VAL A 440 -27.12 -24.46 -0.42
CA VAL A 440 -25.88 -23.73 -0.09
C VAL A 440 -24.71 -24.19 -0.97
N LYS A 441 -24.50 -25.51 -1.09
CA LYS A 441 -23.34 -26.09 -1.78
C LYS A 441 -23.19 -25.62 -3.24
N PRO A 442 -24.23 -25.60 -4.09
CA PRO A 442 -24.08 -25.15 -5.47
C PRO A 442 -23.60 -23.69 -5.60
N LEU A 443 -23.94 -22.83 -4.64
CA LEU A 443 -23.47 -21.44 -4.61
C LEU A 443 -22.00 -21.36 -4.21
N LEU A 444 -21.56 -22.14 -3.21
CA LEU A 444 -20.16 -22.18 -2.77
C LEU A 444 -19.22 -22.87 -3.77
N ASP A 445 -19.66 -23.99 -4.35
CA ASP A 445 -18.86 -24.80 -5.28
C ASP A 445 -18.58 -24.07 -6.60
N GLY A 446 -19.44 -23.10 -6.94
CA GLY A 446 -19.18 -22.15 -8.00
C GLY A 446 -17.99 -21.26 -7.70
N VAL A 447 -17.72 -20.91 -6.44
CA VAL A 447 -16.75 -19.87 -6.07
C VAL A 447 -15.39 -20.45 -5.67
N VAL A 448 -15.34 -21.47 -4.81
CA VAL A 448 -14.12 -22.13 -4.30
C VAL A 448 -14.34 -23.63 -4.26
N SER A 449 -13.31 -24.47 -4.39
CA SER A 449 -13.49 -25.92 -4.32
C SER A 449 -13.82 -26.40 -2.89
N PRO A 450 -14.54 -27.52 -2.72
CA PRO A 450 -14.74 -28.13 -1.40
C PRO A 450 -13.43 -28.45 -0.68
N GLU A 451 -12.40 -28.85 -1.42
CA GLU A 451 -11.07 -29.20 -0.91
C GLU A 451 -10.36 -27.96 -0.36
N GLU A 452 -10.33 -26.88 -1.14
CA GLU A 452 -9.77 -25.58 -0.72
C GLU A 452 -10.52 -25.00 0.49
N ARG A 453 -11.86 -25.11 0.53
CA ARG A 453 -12.65 -24.70 1.70
C ARG A 453 -12.33 -25.55 2.94
N GLN A 454 -11.99 -26.83 2.77
CA GLN A 454 -11.58 -27.70 3.88
C GLN A 454 -10.16 -27.41 4.36
N ASP A 455 -9.25 -27.04 3.45
CA ASP A 455 -7.87 -26.69 3.81
C ASP A 455 -7.83 -25.37 4.59
N VAL A 456 -8.58 -24.34 4.17
CA VAL A 456 -8.76 -23.11 4.96
C VAL A 456 -9.37 -23.39 6.35
N LYS A 457 -10.32 -24.34 6.44
CA LYS A 457 -10.89 -24.78 7.73
C LYS A 457 -9.89 -25.53 8.62
N ARG A 458 -8.92 -26.24 8.02
CA ARG A 458 -7.84 -26.93 8.75
C ARG A 458 -6.81 -25.92 9.26
N GLU A 459 -6.40 -24.99 8.41
CA GLU A 459 -5.49 -23.89 8.77
C GLU A 459 -6.08 -23.01 9.88
N GLY A 460 -7.34 -22.59 9.77
CA GLY A 460 -8.01 -21.81 10.82
C GLY A 460 -8.30 -22.56 12.13
N ARG A 461 -8.32 -23.91 12.11
CA ARG A 461 -8.41 -24.74 13.34
C ARG A 461 -7.05 -24.94 14.00
N ASP A 462 -5.99 -25.01 13.21
CA ASP A 462 -4.62 -25.07 13.70
C ASP A 462 -4.17 -23.72 14.27
N GLU A 463 -4.63 -22.59 13.72
CA GLU A 463 -4.41 -21.24 14.29
C GLU A 463 -5.09 -21.03 15.65
N ARG A 464 -6.25 -21.66 15.87
CA ARG A 464 -6.92 -21.64 17.19
C ARG A 464 -6.24 -22.55 18.22
N ARG A 465 -5.32 -23.43 17.80
CA ARG A 465 -4.56 -24.35 18.67
C ARG A 465 -3.07 -24.00 18.80
N SER A 466 -2.52 -23.27 17.84
CA SER A 466 -1.16 -22.76 17.82
C SER A 466 -1.25 -21.30 17.43
N GLY A 467 -1.06 -20.38 18.37
CA GLY A 467 -1.01 -18.94 18.11
C GLY A 467 0.20 -18.56 17.28
N THR A 468 0.20 -18.91 16.00
CA THR A 468 1.30 -18.67 15.06
C THR A 468 0.74 -18.14 13.74
N GLN A 469 1.26 -16.99 13.32
CA GLN A 469 0.91 -16.26 12.09
C GLN A 469 1.03 -17.11 10.81
N PHE A 470 0.08 -16.87 9.90
CA PHE A 470 -0.02 -17.38 8.53
C PHE A 470 1.32 -17.47 7.76
N HIS A 471 1.53 -18.61 7.10
CA HIS A 471 2.35 -18.73 5.89
C HIS A 471 1.42 -19.04 4.72
N ALA A 472 1.07 -18.00 3.94
CA ALA A 472 0.47 -18.21 2.64
C ALA A 472 1.48 -18.96 1.76
N LYS A 473 1.09 -20.13 1.27
CA LYS A 473 1.88 -20.93 0.33
C LYS A 473 2.09 -20.11 -0.96
N LYS A 474 3.24 -19.45 -1.08
CA LYS A 474 3.67 -18.73 -2.28
C LYS A 474 3.70 -19.70 -3.47
N MET A 475 2.70 -19.63 -4.35
CA MET A 475 2.87 -20.09 -5.73
C MET A 475 3.51 -18.95 -6.52
N TYR A 476 4.80 -19.10 -6.81
CA TYR A 476 5.51 -18.24 -7.75
C TYR A 476 5.04 -18.56 -9.17
N PHE A 477 4.44 -17.59 -9.85
CA PHE A 477 4.41 -17.53 -11.31
C PHE A 477 5.03 -16.20 -11.71
N GLY A 478 6.34 -16.24 -11.91
CA GLY A 478 7.17 -15.18 -12.46
C GLY A 478 8.34 -15.84 -13.19
N ASP A 479 8.81 -15.21 -14.26
CA ASP A 479 9.68 -15.80 -15.28
C ASP A 479 10.92 -16.52 -14.72
N GLN A 480 11.15 -17.73 -15.23
CA GLN A 480 12.33 -18.53 -14.91
C GLN A 480 13.58 -17.94 -15.58
N TYR A 481 14.50 -17.42 -14.78
CA TYR A 481 15.92 -17.47 -15.12
C TYR A 481 16.51 -18.73 -14.49
N SER A 482 16.89 -19.69 -15.33
CA SER A 482 17.63 -20.88 -14.92
C SER A 482 19.07 -20.50 -14.57
N ALA A 483 19.44 -20.66 -13.31
CA ALA A 483 20.83 -20.92 -12.93
C ALA A 483 20.85 -22.28 -12.20
N GLU A 484 21.48 -23.26 -12.84
CA GLU A 484 21.64 -24.62 -12.33
C GLU A 484 22.46 -24.62 -11.03
N GLN A 485 21.95 -25.22 -9.96
CA GLN A 485 22.78 -25.91 -8.96
C GLN A 485 21.95 -26.93 -8.17
N VAL A 486 22.51 -28.14 -8.06
CA VAL A 486 21.89 -29.37 -7.53
C VAL A 486 22.33 -29.60 -6.08
N ALA A 487 21.40 -29.89 -5.14
CA ALA A 487 21.70 -30.65 -3.92
C ALA A 487 20.47 -31.28 -3.23
N ALA A 488 20.53 -32.62 -3.09
CA ALA A 488 19.86 -33.63 -2.25
C ALA A 488 18.57 -33.35 -1.42
N MET A 489 17.61 -34.28 -1.54
CA MET A 489 16.33 -34.41 -0.81
C MET A 489 16.43 -35.27 0.47
N ASP A 490 15.85 -34.79 1.59
CA ASP A 490 15.43 -35.55 2.78
C ASP A 490 13.91 -35.31 3.00
N PRO A 491 13.10 -36.33 3.35
CA PRO A 491 11.66 -36.19 3.54
C PRO A 491 11.18 -35.28 4.70
N ASN A 492 12.05 -34.76 5.58
CA ASN A 492 11.67 -33.81 6.64
C ASN A 492 12.01 -32.32 6.34
N SER A 493 12.45 -32.01 5.13
CA SER A 493 12.85 -30.65 4.73
C SER A 493 11.65 -29.76 4.36
N ARG A 494 11.27 -28.83 5.24
CA ARG A 494 10.40 -27.68 4.89
C ARG A 494 11.25 -26.56 4.25
N ALA A 495 10.70 -25.80 3.30
CA ALA A 495 11.42 -24.70 2.64
C ALA A 495 11.98 -23.65 3.62
N GLU A 496 11.29 -23.38 4.73
CA GLU A 496 11.77 -22.53 5.83
C GLU A 496 13.02 -23.11 6.52
N ASN A 497 13.09 -24.43 6.74
CA ASN A 497 14.29 -25.07 7.33
C ASN A 497 15.47 -25.01 6.37
N ILE A 498 15.24 -25.07 5.06
CA ILE A 498 16.29 -24.90 4.05
C ILE A 498 16.84 -23.46 4.11
N SER A 499 15.97 -22.46 4.28
CA SER A 499 16.37 -21.05 4.41
C SER A 499 17.20 -20.76 5.67
N PHE A 500 16.81 -21.30 6.85
CA PHE A 500 17.60 -21.09 8.08
C PHE A 500 18.89 -21.91 8.10
N THR A 501 18.93 -23.06 7.42
CA THR A 501 20.18 -23.82 7.26
C THR A 501 21.17 -23.06 6.39
N GLN A 502 20.71 -22.50 5.26
CA GLN A 502 21.52 -21.63 4.41
C GLN A 502 21.96 -20.35 5.14
N SER A 503 21.05 -19.70 5.87
CA SER A 503 21.36 -18.50 6.65
C SER A 503 22.36 -18.77 7.78
N TRP A 504 22.32 -19.97 8.38
CA TRP A 504 23.30 -20.39 9.37
C TRP A 504 24.67 -20.66 8.73
N ASP A 505 24.71 -21.34 7.58
CA ASP A 505 25.96 -21.62 6.88
C ASP A 505 26.74 -20.35 6.49
N GLU A 506 26.04 -19.22 6.27
CA GLU A 506 26.65 -17.92 5.96
C GLU A 506 27.30 -17.22 7.16
N ILE A 507 26.94 -17.57 8.40
CA ILE A 507 27.45 -16.92 9.62
C ILE A 507 28.11 -17.87 10.62
N ARG A 508 28.13 -19.17 10.34
CA ARG A 508 28.64 -20.18 11.29
C ARG A 508 30.11 -19.97 11.67
N ASP A 509 30.87 -19.25 10.84
CA ASP A 509 32.28 -18.90 11.09
C ASP A 509 32.41 -17.57 11.86
N ASP A 510 31.34 -16.77 11.94
CA ASP A 510 31.27 -15.46 12.60
C ASP A 510 30.51 -15.49 13.94
N VAL A 511 29.87 -16.61 14.29
CA VAL A 511 29.03 -16.76 15.49
C VAL A 511 29.45 -17.99 16.27
N ASP A 512 29.96 -17.79 17.49
CA ASP A 512 30.18 -18.88 18.44
C ASP A 512 28.87 -19.24 19.17
N LEU A 513 28.42 -20.49 19.06
CA LEU A 513 27.14 -20.94 19.64
C LEU A 513 27.14 -20.98 21.18
N GLN A 514 28.29 -21.12 21.83
CA GLN A 514 28.39 -21.05 23.29
C GLN A 514 28.30 -19.59 23.76
N ASP A 515 28.97 -18.68 23.07
CA ASP A 515 28.88 -17.24 23.37
C ASP A 515 27.48 -16.69 23.06
N LEU A 516 26.87 -17.11 21.95
CA LEU A 516 25.48 -16.82 21.61
C LEU A 516 24.52 -17.31 22.71
N ALA A 517 24.71 -18.53 23.23
CA ALA A 517 23.90 -19.04 24.33
C ALA A 517 24.05 -18.21 25.61
N GLY A 518 25.25 -17.72 25.92
CA GLY A 518 25.51 -16.80 27.03
C GLY A 518 24.78 -15.46 26.86
N GLN A 519 24.89 -14.87 25.66
CA GLN A 519 24.24 -13.60 25.32
C GLN A 519 22.70 -13.71 25.31
N LEU A 520 22.14 -14.84 24.86
CA LEU A 520 20.70 -15.10 24.91
C LEU A 520 20.19 -15.25 26.34
N ALA A 521 20.96 -15.87 27.24
CA ALA A 521 20.62 -15.96 28.66
C ALA A 521 20.61 -14.58 29.34
N GLU A 522 21.59 -13.73 29.01
CA GLU A 522 21.63 -12.34 29.49
C GLU A 522 20.44 -11.52 28.98
N LEU A 523 20.15 -11.60 27.67
CA LEU A 523 18.98 -10.95 27.07
C LEU A 523 17.70 -11.41 27.75
N GLN A 524 17.52 -12.71 27.98
CA GLN A 524 16.33 -13.24 28.65
C GLN A 524 16.14 -12.62 30.06
N GLY A 525 17.23 -12.45 30.82
CA GLY A 525 17.21 -11.77 32.12
C GLY A 525 16.77 -10.30 32.03
N GLN A 526 17.24 -9.58 31.01
CA GLN A 526 16.84 -8.19 30.77
C GLN A 526 15.38 -8.08 30.33
N LEU A 527 14.90 -8.99 29.48
CA LEU A 527 13.50 -8.99 29.01
C LEU A 527 12.53 -9.31 30.16
N LYS A 528 12.87 -10.26 31.04
CA LYS A 528 12.05 -10.61 32.21
C LYS A 528 11.84 -9.44 33.18
N SER A 529 12.82 -8.53 33.30
CA SER A 529 12.68 -7.36 34.17
C SER A 529 11.89 -6.20 33.54
N LYS A 530 11.65 -6.23 32.23
CA LYS A 530 10.97 -5.18 31.45
C LYS A 530 9.61 -5.62 30.86
N ALA A 531 9.22 -6.89 31.03
CA ALA A 531 7.97 -7.40 30.48
C ALA A 531 6.74 -6.84 31.24
N SER A 532 5.79 -6.28 30.49
CA SER A 532 4.55 -5.67 31.00
C SER A 532 3.31 -6.05 30.19
N GLU A 533 3.49 -6.57 28.97
CA GLU A 533 2.41 -6.95 28.05
C GLU A 533 2.47 -8.46 27.73
N PRO A 534 1.34 -9.09 27.38
CA PRO A 534 1.29 -10.52 27.03
C PRO A 534 2.34 -10.94 25.98
N ASP A 535 2.48 -10.16 24.91
CA ASP A 535 3.38 -10.45 23.79
C ASP A 535 4.87 -10.38 24.20
N HIS A 536 5.22 -9.69 25.29
CA HIS A 536 6.57 -9.68 25.84
C HIS A 536 6.98 -11.05 26.38
N TYR A 537 6.02 -11.81 26.93
CA TYR A 537 6.28 -13.15 27.47
C TYR A 537 6.49 -14.20 26.37
N ASP A 538 5.80 -14.05 25.24
CA ASP A 538 6.04 -14.89 24.05
C ASP A 538 7.43 -14.64 23.46
N ALA A 539 7.86 -13.38 23.42
CA ALA A 539 9.21 -13.01 23.00
C ALA A 539 10.28 -13.62 23.93
N ILE A 540 10.06 -13.58 25.25
CA ILE A 540 10.92 -14.25 26.24
C ILE A 540 10.97 -15.76 25.98
N GLY A 541 9.83 -16.38 25.67
CA GLY A 541 9.74 -17.80 25.34
C GLY A 541 10.52 -18.19 24.09
N ASN A 542 10.49 -17.35 23.05
CA ASN A 542 11.27 -17.55 21.82
C ASN A 542 12.78 -17.39 22.04
N VAL A 543 13.19 -16.39 22.81
CA VAL A 543 14.61 -16.22 23.22
C VAL A 543 15.09 -17.41 24.06
N ALA A 544 14.26 -17.94 24.97
CA ALA A 544 14.58 -19.13 25.75
C ALA A 544 14.78 -20.39 24.88
N ARG A 545 13.96 -20.55 23.84
CA ARG A 545 14.08 -21.67 22.88
C ARG A 545 15.33 -21.54 22.03
N ALA A 546 15.67 -20.32 21.60
CA ALA A 546 16.91 -20.05 20.89
C ALA A 546 18.15 -20.35 21.75
N GLU A 547 18.14 -19.93 23.02
CA GLU A 547 19.20 -20.21 24.00
C GLU A 547 19.43 -21.73 24.13
N ASN A 548 18.35 -22.49 24.26
CA ASN A 548 18.44 -23.96 24.38
C ASN A 548 18.97 -24.61 23.10
N ALA A 549 18.55 -24.15 21.93
CA ALA A 549 19.05 -24.63 20.64
C ALA A 549 20.56 -24.32 20.48
N ALA A 550 20.99 -23.12 20.85
CA ALA A 550 22.41 -22.73 20.83
C ALA A 550 23.26 -23.60 21.77
N ARG A 551 22.77 -23.88 22.99
CA ARG A 551 23.44 -24.83 23.93
C ARG A 551 23.55 -26.25 23.39
N GLN A 552 22.61 -26.67 22.55
CA GLN A 552 22.61 -27.98 21.89
C GLN A 552 23.43 -27.99 20.60
N ASN A 553 24.11 -26.89 20.28
CA ASN A 553 24.89 -26.70 19.05
C ASN A 553 24.04 -26.76 17.77
N ASP A 554 22.75 -26.41 17.86
CA ASP A 554 21.79 -26.36 16.76
C ASP A 554 21.56 -24.90 16.33
N GLY A 555 22.50 -24.38 15.54
CA GLY A 555 22.47 -23.01 15.01
C GLY A 555 21.26 -22.68 14.12
N PRO A 556 20.85 -23.54 13.17
CA PRO A 556 19.64 -23.32 12.39
C PRO A 556 18.38 -23.19 13.25
N SER A 557 18.23 -24.00 14.30
CA SER A 557 17.10 -23.85 15.23
C SER A 557 17.22 -22.64 16.13
N ALA A 558 18.44 -22.24 16.52
CA ALA A 558 18.68 -21.00 17.26
C ALA A 558 18.23 -19.78 16.42
N LEU A 559 18.60 -19.72 15.14
CA LEU A 559 18.15 -18.69 14.21
C LEU A 559 16.63 -18.69 14.02
N ARG A 560 16.01 -19.86 13.86
CA ARG A 560 14.56 -19.98 13.69
C ARG A 560 13.80 -19.41 14.89
N HIS A 561 14.21 -19.77 16.10
CA HIS A 561 13.58 -19.27 17.32
C HIS A 561 13.86 -17.78 17.57
N LEU A 562 15.06 -17.29 17.20
CA LEU A 562 15.38 -15.87 17.20
C LEU A 562 14.52 -15.08 16.20
N ALA A 563 14.26 -15.64 15.02
CA ALA A 563 13.44 -15.00 14.00
C ALA A 563 11.99 -14.77 14.49
N SER A 564 11.47 -15.72 15.28
CA SER A 564 10.17 -15.63 15.93
C SER A 564 10.15 -14.72 17.17
N ALA A 565 11.29 -14.18 17.62
CA ALA A 565 11.30 -13.17 18.67
C ALA A 565 10.82 -11.82 18.11
N SER A 566 9.96 -11.14 18.87
CA SER A 566 9.33 -9.88 18.46
C SER A 566 10.36 -8.74 18.31
N ASN A 567 10.03 -7.70 17.54
CA ASN A 567 10.89 -6.52 17.38
C ASN A 567 11.20 -5.80 18.70
N TRP A 568 10.37 -6.01 19.72
CA TRP A 568 10.63 -5.55 21.09
C TRP A 568 11.86 -6.23 21.71
N ALA A 569 11.99 -7.55 21.58
CA ALA A 569 13.18 -8.28 22.05
C ALA A 569 14.44 -7.89 21.25
N LEU A 570 14.28 -7.60 19.95
CA LEU A 570 15.34 -7.11 19.06
C LEU A 570 15.95 -5.81 19.58
N GLY A 571 15.11 -4.83 19.93
CA GLY A 571 15.56 -3.54 20.46
C GLY A 571 16.34 -3.64 21.78
N GLN A 572 16.14 -4.71 22.55
CA GLN A 572 16.92 -4.99 23.77
C GLN A 572 18.16 -5.85 23.49
N GLY A 573 18.10 -6.76 22.51
CA GLY A 573 19.16 -7.71 22.17
C GLY A 573 20.39 -7.11 21.48
N ILE A 574 20.21 -6.05 20.69
CA ILE A 574 21.33 -5.36 19.99
C ILE A 574 22.39 -4.83 20.97
N LYS A 575 22.05 -4.61 22.24
CA LYS A 575 22.96 -4.08 23.27
C LYS A 575 23.73 -5.15 24.05
N VAL A 576 23.50 -6.45 23.77
CA VAL A 576 24.00 -7.55 24.62
C VAL A 576 25.29 -8.18 24.09
N GLY A 577 25.48 -8.31 22.78
CA GLY A 577 26.73 -8.87 22.24
C GLY A 577 26.75 -9.03 20.71
N ALA A 578 27.95 -9.23 20.16
CA ALA A 578 28.19 -9.26 18.72
C ALA A 578 27.62 -10.52 18.05
N ASP A 579 27.78 -11.70 18.65
CA ASP A 579 27.24 -12.97 18.12
C ASP A 579 25.72 -12.94 18.04
N LEU A 580 25.08 -12.42 19.09
CA LEU A 580 23.63 -12.22 19.13
C LEU A 580 23.18 -11.21 18.07
N ALA A 581 23.92 -10.12 17.85
CA ALA A 581 23.58 -9.15 16.82
C ALA A 581 23.66 -9.74 15.40
N VAL A 582 24.72 -10.52 15.11
CA VAL A 582 24.91 -11.20 13.81
C VAL A 582 23.84 -12.28 13.61
N ALA A 583 23.60 -13.13 14.62
CA ALA A 583 22.58 -14.16 14.57
C ALA A 583 21.17 -13.57 14.40
N TYR A 584 20.84 -12.51 15.12
CA TYR A 584 19.53 -11.86 15.01
C TYR A 584 19.33 -11.20 13.64
N GLY A 585 20.35 -10.54 13.10
CA GLY A 585 20.32 -9.92 11.77
C GLY A 585 20.03 -10.94 10.67
N LYS A 586 20.71 -12.10 10.70
CA LYS A 586 20.42 -13.20 9.76
C LYS A 586 19.08 -13.86 9.99
N ALA A 587 18.67 -14.05 11.24
CA ALA A 587 17.37 -14.63 11.56
C ALA A 587 16.20 -13.86 10.91
N LYS A 588 16.30 -12.52 10.82
CA LYS A 588 15.30 -11.67 10.16
C LYS A 588 15.38 -11.65 8.63
N LEU A 589 16.53 -11.97 8.05
CA LEU A 589 16.69 -12.13 6.61
C LEU A 589 16.19 -13.51 6.12
N GLY A 590 16.31 -14.54 6.95
CA GLY A 590 15.76 -15.88 6.68
C GLY A 590 14.23 -15.95 6.75
N THR A 591 13.59 -14.98 7.42
CA THR A 591 12.15 -14.71 7.25
C THR A 591 11.98 -13.80 6.04
N GLY A 592 11.84 -14.38 4.85
CA GLY A 592 11.35 -13.62 3.70
C GLY A 592 9.98 -13.00 3.99
N PRO A 593 9.56 -11.94 3.26
CA PRO A 593 8.26 -11.30 3.47
C PRO A 593 7.08 -12.26 3.33
#